data_AF-A0A3D2GC04-F1
#
_entry.id   AF-A0A3D2GC04-F1
#
_cell.length_a   1.000
_cell.length_b   1.000
_cell.length_c   1.000
_cell.angle_alpha   90.00
_cell.angle_beta   90.00
_cell.angle_gamma   90.00
#
_symmetry.space_group_name_H-M   'P 1'
#
loop_
_entity.id
_entity.type
_entity.pdbx_description
1 polymer ?
#
loop_
_entity_poly.entity_id
_entity_poly.type
_entity_poly.pdbx_seq_one_letter_code
_entity_poly.pdbx_strand_id
1 'polypeptide(L)'
;HTRECFVVAEEGADLAQIENDIKTMPNYFADYDTTVHFITEEELERDHSGIPHGGFVFRTGVTGWNKENKHVIEYSLKLDSNPEFTSSVIVAYARAINRLYQEGQTGCKTVFDIAPAYLSPLSGEELRAHLL
;
A
#
# COMPACT_ATOMS: atom_id res chain seq x y z
N HIS A 1 -8.61 11.72 1.31
CA HIS A 1 -7.14 11.81 1.38
C HIS A 1 -6.77 13.26 1.17
N THR A 2 -5.85 13.79 1.96
CA THR A 2 -5.17 15.07 1.71
C THR A 2 -3.90 14.81 0.91
N ARG A 3 -3.33 15.85 0.30
CA ARG A 3 -2.02 15.78 -0.35
C ARG A 3 -1.09 16.81 0.27
N GLU A 4 0.14 16.40 0.54
CA GLU A 4 1.17 17.27 1.09
C GLU A 4 2.39 17.18 0.18
N CYS A 5 2.91 18.34 -0.23
CA CYS A 5 4.05 18.47 -1.12
C CYS A 5 5.17 19.20 -0.39
N PHE A 6 6.38 18.64 -0.44
CA PHE A 6 7.60 19.26 0.08
C PHE A 6 8.47 19.60 -1.12
N VAL A 7 8.70 20.89 -1.35
CA VAL A 7 9.24 21.42 -2.60
C VAL A 7 10.49 22.23 -2.32
N VAL A 8 11.58 21.94 -3.05
CA VAL A 8 12.77 22.78 -3.10
C VAL A 8 12.65 23.65 -4.34
N ALA A 9 12.51 24.96 -4.14
CA ALA A 9 12.39 25.92 -5.24
C ALA A 9 13.77 26.40 -5.72
N GLU A 10 13.90 26.66 -7.02
CA GLU A 10 15.08 27.30 -7.57
C GLU A 10 15.24 28.74 -7.03
N GLU A 11 16.48 29.24 -7.03
CA GLU A 11 16.77 30.60 -6.58
C GLU A 11 16.02 31.63 -7.43
N GLY A 12 15.25 32.51 -6.76
CA GLY A 12 14.46 33.55 -7.42
C GLY A 12 13.13 33.09 -8.02
N ALA A 13 12.73 31.83 -7.82
CA ALA A 13 11.46 31.32 -8.31
C ALA A 13 10.24 31.96 -7.61
N ASP A 14 9.14 32.11 -8.34
CA ASP A 14 7.87 32.61 -7.80
C ASP A 14 7.14 31.49 -7.06
N LEU A 15 7.27 31.50 -5.73
CA LEU A 15 6.67 30.50 -4.85
C LEU A 15 5.14 30.48 -4.93
N ALA A 16 4.50 31.63 -5.12
CA ALA A 16 3.04 31.72 -5.19
C ALA A 16 2.51 31.13 -6.50
N GLN A 17 3.23 31.37 -7.60
CA GLN A 17 2.92 30.75 -8.89
C GLN A 17 3.11 29.22 -8.82
N ILE A 18 4.23 28.73 -8.26
CA ILE A 18 4.49 27.30 -8.10
C ILE A 18 3.41 26.63 -7.26
N GLU A 19 3.05 27.23 -6.12
CA GLU A 19 1.98 26.71 -5.26
C GLU A 19 0.64 26.63 -6.00
N ASN A 20 0.26 27.68 -6.74
CA ASN A 20 -0.95 27.68 -7.56
C ASN A 20 -0.92 26.57 -8.63
N ASP A 21 0.19 26.43 -9.33
CA ASP A 21 0.31 25.44 -10.41
C ASP A 21 0.24 24.01 -9.88
N ILE A 22 0.85 23.74 -8.72
CA ILE A 22 0.71 22.45 -8.03
C ILE A 22 -0.76 22.24 -7.66
N LYS A 23 -1.37 23.16 -6.92
CA LYS A 23 -2.74 22.99 -6.40
C LYS A 23 -3.80 22.89 -7.49
N THR A 24 -3.57 23.51 -8.65
CA THR A 24 -4.53 23.51 -9.76
C THR A 24 -4.24 22.45 -10.82
N MET A 25 -3.20 21.63 -10.64
CA MET A 25 -2.83 20.58 -11.59
C MET A 25 -3.94 19.52 -11.73
N PRO A 26 -4.58 19.38 -12.91
CA PRO A 26 -5.66 18.42 -13.13
C PRO A 26 -5.19 16.98 -12.94
N ASN A 27 -6.08 16.11 -12.47
CA ASN A 27 -5.85 14.67 -12.19
C ASN A 27 -4.91 14.34 -11.03
N TYR A 28 -4.06 15.28 -10.60
CA TYR A 28 -3.11 15.07 -9.51
C TYR A 28 -3.58 15.73 -8.22
N PHE A 29 -3.79 17.05 -8.23
CA PHE A 29 -3.98 17.85 -7.01
C PHE A 29 -5.28 18.66 -6.99
N ALA A 30 -5.81 19.06 -8.15
CA ALA A 30 -6.98 19.96 -8.24
C ALA A 30 -8.22 19.49 -7.47
N ASP A 31 -8.41 18.17 -7.33
CA ASP A 31 -9.56 17.57 -6.63
C ASP A 31 -9.29 17.25 -5.15
N TYR A 32 -8.13 17.66 -4.61
CA TYR A 32 -7.68 17.32 -3.26
C TYR A 32 -7.33 18.56 -2.46
N ASP A 33 -7.63 18.52 -1.16
CA ASP A 33 -7.04 19.47 -0.21
C ASP A 33 -5.51 19.24 -0.18
N THR A 34 -4.79 20.21 -0.73
CA THR A 34 -3.36 20.11 -1.04
C THR A 34 -2.60 21.20 -0.29
N THR A 35 -1.58 20.81 0.47
CA THR A 35 -0.64 21.71 1.16
C THR A 35 0.71 21.67 0.47
N VAL A 36 1.34 22.84 0.27
CA VAL A 36 2.68 22.97 -0.31
C VAL A 36 3.60 23.60 0.73
N HIS A 37 4.70 22.92 1.03
CA HIS A 37 5.76 23.37 1.93
C HIS A 37 7.01 23.62 1.09
N PHE A 38 7.54 24.84 1.14
CA PHE A 38 8.85 25.13 0.57
C PHE A 38 9.92 24.88 1.63
N ILE A 39 10.82 23.95 1.33
CA ILE A 39 11.87 23.48 2.25
C ILE A 39 13.25 23.53 1.57
N THR A 40 14.30 23.30 2.37
CA THR A 40 15.68 23.20 1.84
C THR A 40 15.97 21.82 1.27
N GLU A 41 16.97 21.73 0.39
CA GLU A 41 17.46 20.44 -0.13
C GLU A 41 17.99 19.53 1.00
N GLU A 42 18.68 20.11 1.99
CA GLU A 42 19.17 19.39 3.17
C GLU A 42 18.02 18.77 3.98
N GLU A 43 16.94 19.52 4.17
CA GLU A 43 15.73 19.04 4.87
C GLU A 43 15.02 17.94 4.07
N LEU A 44 14.91 18.08 2.75
CA LEU A 44 14.32 17.06 1.89
C LEU A 44 15.09 15.73 1.99
N GLU A 45 16.43 15.78 1.91
CA GLU A 45 17.27 14.58 2.01
C GLU A 45 17.19 13.93 3.40
N ARG A 46 17.22 14.74 4.46
CA ARG A 46 17.19 14.24 5.84
C ARG A 46 15.85 13.60 6.20
N ASP A 47 14.74 14.24 5.85
CA ASP A 47 13.42 13.91 6.42
C ASP A 47 12.49 13.20 5.41
N HIS A 48 12.76 13.30 4.11
CA HIS A 48 11.86 12.82 3.04
C HIS A 48 12.51 11.86 2.04
N SER A 49 13.69 11.30 2.34
CA SER A 49 14.38 10.31 1.51
C SER A 49 13.82 8.89 1.58
N GLY A 50 12.98 8.60 2.58
CA GLY A 50 12.33 7.31 2.74
C GLY A 50 11.23 7.05 1.69
N ILE A 51 10.83 5.79 1.55
CA ILE A 51 9.68 5.40 0.70
C ILE A 51 8.61 4.69 1.56
N PRO A 52 8.11 5.36 2.62
CA PRO A 52 7.08 4.77 3.47
C PRO A 52 5.75 4.71 2.71
N HIS A 53 4.94 3.73 3.06
CA HIS A 53 3.55 3.68 2.62
C HIS A 53 2.70 2.91 3.62
N GLY A 54 1.40 3.04 3.49
CA GLY A 54 0.47 2.22 4.25
C GLY A 54 -0.93 2.35 3.71
N GLY A 55 -1.88 1.93 4.51
CA GLY A 55 -3.28 2.09 4.20
C GLY A 55 -4.15 1.15 5.01
N PHE A 56 -5.45 1.32 4.81
CA PHE A 56 -6.48 0.52 5.46
C PHE A 56 -7.43 -0.03 4.42
N VAL A 57 -7.80 -1.29 4.59
CA VAL A 57 -8.98 -1.89 3.95
C VAL A 57 -9.90 -2.30 5.07
N PHE A 58 -11.08 -1.68 5.13
CA PHE A 58 -12.07 -2.03 6.14
C PHE A 58 -13.43 -2.27 5.52
N ARG A 59 -14.19 -3.16 6.16
CA ARG A 59 -15.55 -3.52 5.79
C ARG A 59 -16.43 -3.43 7.02
N THR A 60 -17.38 -2.51 6.99
CA THR A 60 -18.46 -2.43 7.96
C THR A 60 -19.71 -3.10 7.40
N GLY A 61 -20.33 -3.98 8.20
CA GLY A 61 -21.53 -4.71 7.84
C GLY A 61 -22.51 -4.77 8.99
N VAL A 62 -23.76 -5.13 8.68
CA VAL A 62 -24.80 -5.34 9.67
C VAL A 62 -25.49 -6.69 9.48
N THR A 63 -25.84 -7.36 10.57
CA THR A 63 -26.61 -8.61 10.60
C THR A 63 -27.75 -8.52 11.63
N GLY A 64 -28.57 -9.57 11.74
CA GLY A 64 -29.78 -9.58 12.57
C GLY A 64 -31.03 -9.24 11.76
N TRP A 65 -32.20 -9.68 12.24
CA TRP A 65 -33.48 -9.48 11.54
C TRP A 65 -33.82 -7.99 11.39
N ASN A 66 -33.41 -7.19 12.37
CA ASN A 66 -33.61 -5.74 12.41
C ASN A 66 -32.31 -4.97 12.15
N LYS A 67 -31.27 -5.61 11.59
CA LYS A 67 -29.93 -5.03 11.34
C LYS A 67 -29.26 -4.45 12.60
N GLU A 68 -29.55 -5.02 13.75
CA GLU A 68 -29.11 -4.54 15.06
C GLU A 68 -27.64 -4.84 15.36
N ASN A 69 -27.05 -5.85 14.71
CA ASN A 69 -25.69 -6.28 14.98
C ASN A 69 -24.73 -5.63 13.97
N LYS A 70 -23.83 -4.77 14.44
CA LYS A 70 -22.82 -4.11 13.60
C LYS A 70 -21.50 -4.87 13.70
N HIS A 71 -20.84 -5.07 12.57
CA HIS A 71 -19.56 -5.77 12.46
C HIS A 71 -18.58 -4.93 11.67
N VAL A 72 -17.30 -5.01 12.04
CA VAL A 72 -16.20 -4.35 11.33
C VAL A 72 -15.09 -5.37 11.15
N ILE A 73 -14.55 -5.42 9.93
CA ILE A 73 -13.29 -6.10 9.62
C ILE A 73 -12.32 -5.03 9.13
N GLU A 74 -11.11 -5.02 9.66
CA GLU A 74 -10.08 -4.05 9.30
C GLU A 74 -8.75 -4.77 9.04
N TYR A 75 -8.09 -4.37 7.94
CA TYR A 75 -6.72 -4.75 7.60
C TYR A 75 -5.92 -3.47 7.42
N SER A 76 -4.73 -3.41 8.01
CA SER A 76 -3.84 -2.25 7.89
C SER A 76 -2.42 -2.67 7.52
N LEU A 77 -1.74 -1.77 6.79
CA LEU A 77 -0.30 -1.84 6.55
C LEU A 77 0.34 -0.54 7.02
N LYS A 78 1.48 -0.67 7.70
CA LYS A 78 2.37 0.41 8.11
C LYS A 78 3.77 0.01 7.71
N LEU A 79 4.28 0.60 6.63
CA LEU A 79 5.49 0.16 5.96
C LEU A 79 6.51 1.30 5.95
N ASP A 80 7.70 1.01 6.46
CA ASP A 80 8.83 1.93 6.37
C ASP A 80 9.43 1.95 4.95
N SER A 81 9.33 0.82 4.24
CA SER A 81 9.72 0.67 2.83
C SER A 81 8.67 -0.09 2.02
N ASN A 82 7.91 0.64 1.21
CA ASN A 82 6.95 0.07 0.28
C ASN A 82 7.54 -0.92 -0.75
N PRO A 83 8.69 -0.62 -1.42
CA PRO A 83 9.26 -1.55 -2.40
C PRO A 83 9.78 -2.85 -1.75
N GLU A 84 10.32 -2.81 -0.52
CA GLU A 84 10.78 -4.01 0.18
C GLU A 84 9.62 -4.92 0.58
N PHE A 85 8.55 -4.34 1.13
CA PHE A 85 7.36 -5.11 1.48
C PHE A 85 6.73 -5.75 0.23
N THR A 86 6.58 -4.96 -0.85
CA THR A 86 6.08 -5.47 -2.13
C THR A 86 6.94 -6.61 -2.66
N SER A 87 8.26 -6.49 -2.61
CA SER A 87 9.19 -7.54 -3.03
C SER A 87 9.06 -8.81 -2.20
N SER A 88 8.87 -8.66 -0.88
CA SER A 88 8.63 -9.79 0.04
C SER A 88 7.36 -10.56 -0.33
N VAL A 89 6.29 -9.85 -0.68
CA VAL A 89 5.05 -10.45 -1.20
C VAL A 89 5.31 -11.18 -2.51
N ILE A 90 6.01 -10.57 -3.47
CA ILE A 90 6.35 -11.22 -4.75
C ILE A 90 7.11 -12.53 -4.53
N VAL A 91 8.10 -12.56 -3.64
CA VAL A 91 8.88 -13.78 -3.34
C VAL A 91 8.00 -14.87 -2.70
N ALA A 92 7.06 -14.50 -1.84
CA ALA A 92 6.10 -15.46 -1.28
C ALA A 92 5.19 -16.05 -2.38
N TYR A 93 4.73 -15.24 -3.32
CA TYR A 93 3.94 -15.72 -4.47
C TYR A 93 4.76 -16.54 -5.46
N ALA A 94 6.05 -16.24 -5.66
CA ALA A 94 6.92 -17.07 -6.50
C ALA A 94 7.00 -18.52 -5.99
N ARG A 95 7.03 -18.73 -4.66
CA ARG A 95 6.93 -20.06 -4.05
C ARG A 95 5.62 -20.75 -4.40
N ALA A 96 4.50 -20.02 -4.30
CA ALA A 96 3.19 -20.56 -4.63
C ALA A 96 3.11 -21.00 -6.10
N ILE A 97 3.58 -20.15 -7.02
CA ILE A 97 3.59 -20.46 -8.46
C ILE A 97 4.45 -21.69 -8.74
N ASN A 98 5.63 -21.81 -8.13
CA ASN A 98 6.47 -23.00 -8.30
C ASN A 98 5.75 -24.27 -7.84
N ARG A 99 5.09 -24.26 -6.68
CA ARG A 99 4.32 -25.43 -6.19
C ARG A 99 3.18 -25.80 -7.16
N LEU A 100 2.39 -24.82 -7.59
CA LEU A 100 1.29 -25.04 -8.54
C LEU A 100 1.80 -25.59 -9.89
N TYR A 101 2.96 -25.14 -10.35
CA TYR A 101 3.61 -25.70 -11.53
C TYR A 101 4.01 -27.17 -11.35
N GLN A 102 4.57 -27.54 -10.19
CA GLN A 102 4.88 -28.95 -9.88
C GLN A 102 3.63 -29.84 -9.81
N GLU A 103 2.48 -29.26 -9.49
CA GLU A 103 1.16 -29.92 -9.54
C GLU A 103 0.55 -29.97 -10.95
N GLY A 104 1.25 -29.44 -11.96
CA GLY A 104 0.81 -29.45 -13.35
C GLY A 104 -0.16 -28.31 -13.72
N GLN A 105 -0.36 -27.32 -12.85
CA GLN A 105 -1.21 -26.17 -13.17
C GLN A 105 -0.50 -25.20 -14.12
N THR A 106 -1.27 -24.61 -15.04
CA THR A 106 -0.80 -23.62 -16.01
C THR A 106 -1.81 -22.48 -16.17
N GLY A 107 -1.39 -21.40 -16.84
CA GLY A 107 -2.23 -20.21 -17.09
C GLY A 107 -2.05 -19.09 -16.06
N CYS A 108 -2.66 -17.94 -16.34
CA CYS A 108 -2.57 -16.76 -15.49
C CYS A 108 -3.36 -16.95 -14.20
N LYS A 109 -2.82 -16.44 -13.08
CA LYS A 109 -3.44 -16.47 -11.75
C LYS A 109 -3.36 -15.09 -11.13
N THR A 110 -4.35 -14.78 -10.31
CA THR A 110 -4.38 -13.60 -9.45
C THR A 110 -4.29 -14.02 -7.98
N VAL A 111 -4.17 -13.05 -7.08
CA VAL A 111 -4.16 -13.33 -5.62
C VAL A 111 -5.42 -14.03 -5.13
N PHE A 112 -6.54 -13.97 -5.85
CA PHE A 112 -7.78 -14.66 -5.51
C PHE A 112 -7.73 -16.17 -5.79
N ASP A 113 -6.78 -16.63 -6.60
CA ASP A 113 -6.65 -18.03 -7.01
C ASP A 113 -5.66 -18.81 -6.13
N ILE A 114 -4.96 -18.14 -5.22
CA ILE A 114 -3.83 -18.70 -4.46
C ILE A 114 -4.21 -18.81 -2.99
N ALA A 115 -4.38 -20.06 -2.51
CA ALA A 115 -4.61 -20.28 -1.08
C ALA A 115 -3.37 -19.90 -0.25
N PRO A 116 -3.53 -19.30 0.96
CA PRO A 116 -2.40 -18.85 1.78
C PRO A 116 -1.35 -19.92 2.10
N ALA A 117 -1.77 -21.19 2.19
CA ALA A 117 -0.87 -22.31 2.45
C ALA A 117 0.27 -22.43 1.41
N TYR A 118 0.04 -22.05 0.15
CA TYR A 118 1.06 -22.07 -0.90
C TYR A 118 2.17 -21.05 -0.69
N LEU A 119 1.89 -19.96 0.03
CA LEU A 119 2.83 -18.88 0.29
C LEU A 119 3.88 -19.30 1.34
N SER A 120 3.55 -20.26 2.20
CA SER A 120 4.41 -20.71 3.29
C SER A 120 5.51 -21.67 2.82
N PRO A 121 6.73 -21.57 3.39
CA PRO A 121 7.74 -22.61 3.23
C PRO A 121 7.39 -23.89 4.02
N LEU A 122 6.56 -23.77 5.07
CA LEU A 122 6.18 -24.89 5.93
C LEU A 122 5.33 -25.93 5.18
N SER A 123 5.40 -27.17 5.66
CA SER A 123 4.51 -28.24 5.22
C SER A 123 3.07 -27.99 5.67
N GLY A 124 2.11 -28.68 5.03
CA GLY A 124 0.71 -28.60 5.44
C GLY A 124 0.47 -29.11 6.87
N GLU A 125 1.28 -30.04 7.36
CA GLU A 125 1.21 -30.52 8.74
C GLU A 125 1.67 -29.45 9.73
N GLU A 126 2.82 -28.83 9.50
CA GLU A 126 3.33 -27.74 10.35
C GLU A 126 2.39 -26.53 10.38
N LEU A 127 1.80 -26.16 9.24
CA LEU A 127 0.79 -25.09 9.18
C LEU A 127 -0.40 -25.39 10.10
N ARG A 128 -0.91 -26.62 10.09
CA ARG A 128 -2.04 -27.02 10.96
C ARG A 128 -1.64 -27.15 12.42
N ALA A 129 -0.39 -27.53 12.72
CA ALA A 129 0.07 -27.71 14.09
C ALA A 129 0.37 -26.37 14.80
N HIS A 130 0.76 -25.34 14.05
CA HIS A 130 1.29 -24.10 14.63
C HIS A 130 0.50 -22.83 14.29
N LEU A 131 -0.34 -22.83 13.24
CA LEU A 131 -1.03 -21.63 12.74
C LEU A 131 -2.55 -21.81 12.53
N LEU A 132 -3.14 -22.94 12.94
CA LEU A 132 -4.59 -23.20 12.98
C LEU A 132 -5.01 -23.57 14.40
#